data_AF-A0A7S4T6S0-F1
#
_entry.id   AF-A0A7S4T6S0-F1
#
_cell.length_a   1.000
_cell.length_b   1.000
_cell.length_c   1.000
_cell.angle_alpha   90.00
_cell.angle_beta   90.00
_cell.angle_gamma   90.00
#
_symmetry.space_group_name_H-M   'P 1'
#
loop_
_entity.id
_entity.type
_entity.pdbx_description
1 polymer ?
#
loop_
_entity_poly.entity_id
_entity_poly.type
_entity_poly.pdbx_seq_one_letter_code
_entity_poly.pdbx_strand_id
1 'polypeptide(L)'
;GSLLAVRTAAARRGLRGRGGLRGRRSPAGGTAPGRPRGLRRMRRRRLAPRRGGQAPLALLQLLGVPDSLCADVLRPPTCEMFADDLGTFVGNVEDLANELKVRTAAEEKHCSESLEAYSVQVQTLKREADDGNVELVGAMAEGSTMQAVRRERREQLLQLSREAKRGLEECGRELTALSATMCSTRKLRAELGPGGAFLGDCEVSDWVLEPCSKACGSGGVQNMTRKVVRAPEGDGRRCPALAGVRACNERPCPVDALVGRWGPWSPCSRACGGGTKARTRKVLREPRHGGLPAAETIQERICNPQPCDQDCTLFPWSDWSACSKACNSGRRERRREVRQFALGEGGCPAADAPERLEAQPCHEEACTESPPRRCNSTLDLVLALDSSGSAGAQGFAASRGFAKALAARMDLGEGLARAGAVYFGDAAKEAQALTADVGAFQSKLDGIPWQKTGTNSGEALALAGQLLERDGRPGVPQAVVVVTDGMPLSSYIMSTAARRLKSYGVRVLFVLVGPGLSKRAVGSWASRPSKENVVKAPTYAALKNQTKVTELLASLCPGLS
;
A
#
# COMPACT_ATOMS: atom_id res chain seq x y z
N GLY A 1 44.69 34.20 1.12
CA GLY A 1 44.92 35.51 0.48
C GLY A 1 43.88 35.73 -0.60
N SER A 2 43.47 36.95 -0.99
CA SER A 2 44.20 38.24 -1.00
C SER A 2 45.35 38.23 -2.01
N LEU A 3 45.51 39.12 -3.01
CA LEU A 3 44.76 40.30 -3.55
C LEU A 3 44.93 40.31 -5.11
N LEU A 4 44.55 41.25 -6.01
CA LEU A 4 43.86 42.57 -6.13
C LEU A 4 43.44 42.61 -7.65
N ALA A 5 42.18 42.77 -8.08
CA ALA A 5 41.36 44.00 -8.30
C ALA A 5 41.93 45.09 -9.26
N VAL A 6 41.09 46.08 -9.65
CA VAL A 6 41.29 47.24 -10.59
C VAL A 6 40.87 46.93 -12.06
N ARG A 7 39.97 47.68 -12.76
CA ARG A 7 39.21 48.94 -12.45
C ARG A 7 38.00 49.18 -13.41
N THR A 8 36.89 49.78 -12.91
CA THR A 8 35.91 50.73 -13.55
C THR A 8 35.22 50.39 -14.91
N ALA A 9 34.06 50.94 -15.32
CA ALA A 9 33.08 51.93 -14.81
C ALA A 9 31.64 51.45 -15.17
N ALA A 10 30.52 51.71 -14.48
CA ALA A 10 29.97 52.82 -13.69
C ALA A 10 29.05 53.79 -14.47
N ALA A 11 27.72 53.66 -14.25
CA ALA A 11 26.68 54.64 -14.59
C ALA A 11 25.53 54.60 -13.55
N ARG A 12 24.91 55.75 -13.24
CA ARG A 12 23.83 55.92 -12.23
C ARG A 12 22.82 56.99 -12.68
N ARG A 13 21.52 56.80 -12.38
CA ARG A 13 20.44 57.77 -12.02
C ARG A 13 19.06 57.14 -12.36
N GLY A 14 17.96 57.26 -11.58
CA GLY A 14 17.82 57.60 -10.15
C GLY A 14 16.72 58.63 -9.83
N LEU A 15 15.88 58.35 -8.80
CA LEU A 15 14.95 59.27 -8.09
C LEU A 15 13.68 59.68 -8.89
N ARG A 16 12.51 60.12 -8.36
CA ARG A 16 11.81 60.27 -7.03
C ARG A 16 10.28 60.45 -7.35
N GLY A 17 9.27 60.40 -6.46
CA GLY A 17 9.13 60.13 -5.02
C GLY A 17 8.01 60.97 -4.34
N ARG A 18 7.29 60.43 -3.33
CA ARG A 18 6.17 61.05 -2.53
C ARG A 18 4.83 61.21 -3.32
N GLY A 19 3.61 61.29 -2.77
CA GLY A 19 3.04 61.22 -1.39
C GLY A 19 1.62 61.89 -1.38
N GLY A 20 0.66 61.74 -0.44
CA GLY A 20 0.52 60.89 0.76
C GLY A 20 -0.61 61.39 1.73
N LEU A 21 -1.16 60.50 2.59
CA LEU A 21 -2.08 60.73 3.76
C LEU A 21 -3.60 61.03 3.56
N ARG A 22 -4.40 60.54 4.54
CA ARG A 22 -5.85 60.77 4.85
C ARG A 22 -6.87 60.17 3.85
N GLY A 23 -8.09 59.72 4.25
CA GLY A 23 -8.60 59.42 5.60
C GLY A 23 -10.15 59.44 5.74
N ARG A 24 -10.70 58.52 6.56
CA ARG A 24 -12.08 58.43 7.13
C ARG A 24 -13.29 57.95 6.27
N ARG A 25 -14.17 57.22 6.99
CA ARG A 25 -15.65 57.01 6.84
C ARG A 25 -16.21 56.03 5.80
N SER A 26 -16.92 55.02 6.32
CA SER A 26 -18.07 54.35 5.67
C SER A 26 -19.29 55.28 5.59
N PRO A 27 -20.31 54.93 4.78
CA PRO A 27 -21.55 54.42 5.39
C PRO A 27 -22.09 53.16 4.70
N ALA A 28 -23.26 52.69 5.15
CA ALA A 28 -23.93 51.48 4.65
C ALA A 28 -24.96 51.78 3.54
N GLY A 29 -25.31 50.74 2.78
CA GLY A 29 -26.40 50.72 1.81
C GLY A 29 -26.38 49.39 1.05
N GLY A 30 -27.54 48.80 0.75
CA GLY A 30 -27.59 47.53 0.04
C GLY A 30 -28.96 47.18 -0.52
N THR A 31 -28.97 46.34 -1.55
CA THR A 31 -30.14 45.67 -2.14
C THR A 31 -29.67 44.43 -2.92
N ALA A 32 -30.55 43.44 -3.07
CA ALA A 32 -30.39 42.32 -4.01
C ALA A 32 -31.44 42.46 -5.14
N PRO A 33 -31.30 41.78 -6.29
CA PRO A 33 -31.84 40.41 -6.38
C PRO A 33 -31.12 39.45 -7.37
N GLY A 34 -31.52 38.17 -7.40
CA GLY A 34 -31.20 37.25 -8.51
C GLY A 34 -31.22 35.75 -8.16
N ARG A 35 -32.01 34.94 -8.88
CA ARG A 35 -32.04 33.45 -8.79
C ARG A 35 -32.33 32.85 -10.18
N PRO A 36 -31.74 31.69 -10.49
CA PRO A 36 -32.55 30.46 -10.65
C PRO A 36 -31.96 29.31 -9.80
N ARG A 37 -32.75 28.54 -9.01
CA ARG A 37 -33.75 27.51 -9.36
C ARG A 37 -33.16 26.21 -9.99
N GLY A 38 -33.13 25.13 -9.21
CA GLY A 38 -33.14 23.77 -9.76
C GLY A 38 -32.64 22.63 -8.86
N LEU A 39 -33.52 22.02 -8.04
CA LEU A 39 -33.78 20.56 -8.00
C LEU A 39 -34.79 20.15 -6.89
N ARG A 40 -35.22 18.88 -6.93
CA ARG A 40 -36.52 18.39 -6.41
C ARG A 40 -36.53 18.06 -4.91
N ARG A 41 -37.71 18.20 -4.29
CA ARG A 41 -38.02 17.67 -2.94
C ARG A 41 -38.47 16.20 -3.01
N MET A 42 -38.13 15.41 -1.99
CA MET A 42 -38.94 14.29 -1.48
C MET A 42 -39.28 14.54 0.00
N ARG A 43 -40.29 13.86 0.52
CA ARG A 43 -41.02 14.27 1.75
C ARG A 43 -40.44 13.65 3.03
N ARG A 44 -40.06 14.47 4.01
CA ARG A 44 -40.11 14.06 5.44
C ARG A 44 -41.57 14.11 5.91
N ARG A 45 -42.09 13.04 6.51
CA ARG A 45 -43.39 13.05 7.20
C ARG A 45 -43.31 13.96 8.43
N ARG A 46 -44.38 14.72 8.71
CA ARG A 46 -44.59 15.37 10.01
C ARG A 46 -45.40 14.42 10.89
N LEU A 47 -45.04 14.34 12.17
CA LEU A 47 -45.94 13.90 13.24
C LEU A 47 -46.27 15.13 14.09
N ALA A 48 -47.50 15.19 14.59
CA ALA A 48 -48.01 16.31 15.39
C ALA A 48 -47.68 16.10 16.89
N PRO A 49 -47.55 17.18 17.69
CA PRO A 49 -47.19 17.06 19.10
C PRO A 49 -48.36 16.53 19.95
N ARG A 50 -48.07 15.60 20.88
CA ARG A 50 -48.92 15.36 22.05
C ARG A 50 -48.45 16.22 23.22
N ARG A 51 -49.41 16.65 24.05
CA ARG A 51 -49.19 17.47 25.25
C ARG A 51 -48.86 16.61 26.47
N GLY A 52 -48.16 17.20 27.44
CA GLY A 52 -48.15 16.76 28.84
C GLY A 52 -47.12 15.70 29.18
N GLY A 53 -46.32 15.97 30.21
CA GLY A 53 -45.27 15.09 30.72
C GLY A 53 -43.98 15.86 31.02
N GLN A 54 -43.81 16.27 32.28
CA GLN A 54 -42.52 16.80 32.76
C GLN A 54 -41.56 15.62 32.97
N ALA A 55 -40.42 15.63 32.28
CA ALA A 55 -39.33 14.71 32.55
C ALA A 55 -38.36 15.39 33.55
N PRO A 56 -38.08 14.80 34.73
CA PRO A 56 -37.12 15.37 35.67
C PRO A 56 -35.68 15.19 35.16
N LEU A 57 -34.85 16.22 35.34
CA LEU A 57 -33.41 16.17 35.10
C LEU A 57 -32.73 15.36 36.23
N ALA A 58 -32.69 14.03 36.06
CA ALA A 58 -32.09 13.12 37.03
C ALA A 58 -31.32 11.98 36.32
N LEU A 59 -30.19 12.31 35.68
CA LEU A 59 -29.25 11.33 35.14
C LEU A 59 -27.79 11.65 35.48
N LEU A 60 -27.56 12.05 36.74
CA LEU A 60 -26.24 12.13 37.34
C LEU A 60 -26.29 11.78 38.85
N GLN A 61 -27.18 10.85 39.20
CA GLN A 61 -27.02 10.11 40.45
C GLN A 61 -25.82 9.19 40.29
N LEU A 62 -24.78 9.41 41.10
CA LEU A 62 -23.79 8.39 41.39
C LEU A 62 -24.54 7.12 41.82
N LEU A 63 -24.26 5.99 41.17
CA LEU A 63 -24.73 4.70 41.67
C LEU A 63 -23.99 4.43 42.97
N GLY A 64 -24.63 4.77 44.09
CA GLY A 64 -24.18 4.36 45.41
C GLY A 64 -24.01 2.85 45.41
N VAL A 65 -22.80 2.38 45.70
CA VAL A 65 -22.50 0.95 45.83
C VAL A 65 -23.43 0.43 46.94
N PRO A 66 -24.35 -0.50 46.66
CA PRO A 66 -25.33 -0.94 47.67
C PRO A 66 -24.60 -1.54 48.88
N ASP A 67 -25.03 -1.18 50.09
CA ASP A 67 -24.33 -1.51 51.35
C ASP A 67 -24.12 -3.03 51.55
N SER A 68 -24.89 -3.86 50.86
CA SER A 68 -24.70 -5.32 50.82
C SER A 68 -23.38 -5.78 50.18
N LEU A 69 -22.75 -4.96 49.33
CA LEU A 69 -21.38 -5.19 48.84
C LEU A 69 -20.31 -4.78 49.86
N CYS A 70 -20.69 -3.94 50.84
CA CYS A 70 -19.82 -3.54 51.95
C CYS A 70 -20.04 -4.39 53.22
N ALA A 71 -20.99 -5.34 53.20
CA ALA A 71 -21.38 -6.13 54.38
C ALA A 71 -20.26 -7.03 54.93
N ASP A 72 -19.33 -7.49 54.08
CA ASP A 72 -18.14 -8.25 54.50
C ASP A 72 -17.02 -7.36 55.10
N VAL A 73 -17.14 -6.02 55.04
CA VAL A 73 -16.15 -5.05 55.53
C VAL A 73 -16.29 -4.81 57.04
N LEU A 74 -16.52 -5.88 57.82
CA LEU A 74 -16.51 -5.86 59.30
C LEU A 74 -15.09 -5.80 59.90
N ARG A 75 -14.07 -5.57 59.08
CA ARG A 75 -12.73 -5.13 59.48
C ARG A 75 -12.30 -3.98 58.57
N PRO A 76 -11.76 -2.88 59.10
CA PRO A 76 -11.06 -1.92 58.25
C PRO A 76 -9.87 -2.62 57.58
N PRO A 77 -9.60 -2.37 56.28
CA PRO A 77 -8.40 -2.89 55.64
C PRO A 77 -7.15 -2.34 56.35
N THR A 78 -6.07 -3.12 56.39
CA THR A 78 -4.79 -2.58 56.88
C THR A 78 -4.27 -1.54 55.90
N CYS A 79 -3.51 -0.55 56.38
CA CYS A 79 -2.91 0.47 55.53
C CYS A 79 -2.02 -0.14 54.42
N GLU A 80 -1.49 -1.33 54.66
CA GLU A 80 -0.65 -2.12 53.76
C GLU A 80 -1.46 -2.65 52.57
N MET A 81 -2.67 -3.18 52.81
CA MET A 81 -3.60 -3.58 51.73
C MET A 81 -4.08 -2.37 50.93
N PHE A 82 -4.48 -1.29 51.62
CA PHE A 82 -4.97 -0.07 50.96
C PHE A 82 -3.90 0.60 50.07
N ALA A 83 -2.63 0.57 50.48
CA ALA A 83 -1.53 1.09 49.66
C ALA A 83 -1.30 0.26 48.38
N ASP A 84 -1.44 -1.06 48.46
CA ASP A 84 -1.30 -1.98 47.33
C ASP A 84 -2.49 -1.89 46.34
N ASP A 85 -3.73 -1.82 46.86
CA ASP A 85 -4.93 -1.55 46.06
C ASP A 85 -4.82 -0.20 45.33
N LEU A 86 -4.37 0.85 46.02
CA LEU A 86 -4.18 2.18 45.44
C LEU A 86 -3.05 2.21 44.39
N GLY A 87 -1.93 1.54 44.65
CA GLY A 87 -0.84 1.39 43.68
C GLY A 87 -1.32 0.66 42.42
N THR A 88 -2.05 -0.44 42.60
CA THR A 88 -2.67 -1.20 41.51
C THR A 88 -3.66 -0.34 40.72
N PHE A 89 -4.47 0.50 41.37
CA PHE A 89 -5.35 1.45 40.68
C PHE A 89 -4.56 2.47 39.84
N VAL A 90 -3.53 3.09 40.40
CA VAL A 90 -2.69 4.08 39.68
C VAL A 90 -2.02 3.44 38.47
N GLY A 91 -1.40 2.27 38.62
CA GLY A 91 -0.73 1.58 37.52
C GLY A 91 -1.67 1.11 36.40
N ASN A 92 -2.93 0.77 36.70
CA ASN A 92 -3.95 0.54 35.67
C ASN A 92 -4.30 1.82 34.87
N VAL A 93 -4.28 2.99 35.50
CA VAL A 93 -4.48 4.28 34.82
C VAL A 93 -3.26 4.64 33.96
N GLU A 94 -2.04 4.39 34.44
CA GLU A 94 -0.81 4.57 33.66
C GLU A 94 -0.75 3.62 32.45
N ASP A 95 -1.14 2.35 32.63
CA ASP A 95 -1.23 1.37 31.54
C ASP A 95 -2.21 1.81 30.45
N LEU A 96 -3.41 2.30 30.82
CA LEU A 96 -4.38 2.83 29.87
C LEU A 96 -3.82 4.06 29.12
N ALA A 97 -3.13 4.97 29.83
CA ALA A 97 -2.47 6.11 29.21
C ALA A 97 -1.32 5.69 28.27
N ASN A 98 -0.60 4.62 28.60
CA ASN A 98 0.50 4.09 27.80
C ASN A 98 -0.01 3.30 26.58
N GLU A 99 -1.11 2.55 26.70
CA GLU A 99 -1.79 1.94 25.55
C GLU A 99 -2.27 3.00 24.55
N LEU A 100 -2.88 4.08 25.05
CA LEU A 100 -3.31 5.20 24.21
C LEU A 100 -2.13 5.85 23.45
N LYS A 101 -0.99 6.09 24.12
CA LYS A 101 0.24 6.60 23.47
C LYS A 101 0.76 5.66 22.38
N VAL A 102 0.76 4.36 22.63
CA VAL A 102 1.23 3.35 21.65
C VAL A 102 0.29 3.29 20.43
N ARG A 103 -1.02 3.41 20.65
CA ARG A 103 -2.01 3.51 19.57
C ARG A 103 -1.82 4.76 18.72
N THR A 104 -1.68 5.95 19.32
CA THR A 104 -1.44 7.18 18.54
C THR A 104 -0.11 7.15 17.80
N ALA A 105 0.97 6.66 18.41
CA ALA A 105 2.27 6.53 17.72
C ALA A 105 2.22 5.55 16.53
N ALA A 106 1.40 4.49 16.61
CA ALA A 106 1.18 3.57 15.49
C ALA A 106 0.33 4.22 14.36
N GLU A 107 -0.69 5.00 14.70
CA GLU A 107 -1.50 5.74 13.73
C GLU A 107 -0.71 6.89 13.07
N GLU A 108 0.10 7.64 13.82
CA GLU A 108 1.03 8.64 13.30
C GLU A 108 2.05 8.03 12.34
N LYS A 109 2.64 6.88 12.71
CA LYS A 109 3.55 6.15 11.82
C LYS A 109 2.84 5.73 10.53
N HIS A 110 1.68 5.08 10.63
CA HIS A 110 0.92 4.64 9.45
C HIS A 110 0.51 5.81 8.53
N CYS A 111 0.17 6.96 9.12
CA CYS A 111 -0.08 8.21 8.40
C CYS A 111 1.18 8.67 7.65
N SER A 112 2.35 8.67 8.28
CA SER A 112 3.61 9.09 7.63
C SER A 112 4.02 8.17 6.46
N GLU A 113 3.96 6.84 6.64
CA GLU A 113 4.25 5.86 5.57
C GLU A 113 3.28 6.01 4.39
N SER A 114 2.00 6.26 4.67
CA SER A 114 0.98 6.51 3.64
C SER A 114 1.25 7.82 2.88
N LEU A 115 1.64 8.89 3.59
CA LEU A 115 1.91 10.20 3.00
C LEU A 115 3.15 10.16 2.11
N GLU A 116 4.21 9.45 2.52
CA GLU A 116 5.38 9.20 1.69
C GLU A 116 5.00 8.42 0.41
N ALA A 117 4.22 7.33 0.54
CA ALA A 117 3.76 6.55 -0.61
C ALA A 117 2.93 7.38 -1.61
N TYR A 118 2.02 8.24 -1.14
CA TYR A 118 1.30 9.18 -2.00
C TYR A 118 2.25 10.22 -2.63
N SER A 119 3.27 10.70 -1.92
CA SER A 119 4.24 11.64 -2.49
C SER A 119 5.03 11.04 -3.65
N VAL A 120 5.38 9.75 -3.57
CA VAL A 120 6.05 9.00 -4.66
C VAL A 120 5.10 8.83 -5.84
N GLN A 121 3.83 8.47 -5.62
CA GLN A 121 2.82 8.39 -6.69
C GLN A 121 2.65 9.71 -7.43
N VAL A 122 2.57 10.83 -6.71
CA VAL A 122 2.47 12.18 -7.29
C VAL A 122 3.74 12.56 -8.09
N GLN A 123 4.93 12.18 -7.62
CA GLN A 123 6.16 12.38 -8.38
C GLN A 123 6.21 11.53 -9.67
N THR A 124 5.77 10.28 -9.63
CA THR A 124 5.71 9.39 -10.81
C THR A 124 4.73 9.93 -11.84
N LEU A 125 3.49 10.25 -11.44
CA LEU A 125 2.48 10.86 -12.33
C LEU A 125 2.95 12.20 -12.91
N LYS A 126 3.76 12.96 -12.17
CA LYS A 126 4.38 14.18 -12.70
C LYS A 126 5.43 13.87 -13.77
N ARG A 127 6.31 12.88 -13.56
CA ARG A 127 7.28 12.46 -14.58
C ARG A 127 6.59 11.98 -15.85
N GLU A 128 5.55 11.16 -15.74
CA GLU A 128 4.74 10.73 -16.90
C GLU A 128 4.15 11.91 -17.68
N ALA A 129 3.73 12.99 -17.00
CA ALA A 129 3.24 14.21 -17.62
C ALA A 129 4.36 15.08 -18.25
N ASP A 130 5.52 15.17 -17.59
CA ASP A 130 6.70 15.89 -18.11
C ASP A 130 7.28 15.17 -19.35
N ASP A 131 7.38 13.83 -19.32
CA ASP A 131 7.84 12.98 -20.43
C ASP A 131 6.88 13.05 -21.64
N GLY A 132 5.57 12.93 -21.42
CA GLY A 132 4.56 13.09 -22.47
C GLY A 132 4.54 14.50 -23.09
N ASN A 133 4.98 15.52 -22.35
CA ASN A 133 5.17 16.87 -22.88
C ASN A 133 6.46 16.99 -23.73
N VAL A 134 7.52 16.22 -23.42
CA VAL A 134 8.71 16.10 -24.29
C VAL A 134 8.36 15.38 -25.60
N GLU A 135 7.60 14.29 -25.54
CA GLU A 135 7.10 13.57 -26.73
C GLU A 135 6.27 14.50 -27.64
N LEU A 136 5.36 15.29 -27.05
CA LEU A 136 4.57 16.29 -27.77
C LEU A 136 5.45 17.34 -28.48
N VAL A 137 6.50 17.84 -27.82
CA VAL A 137 7.44 18.79 -28.44
C VAL A 137 8.24 18.13 -29.58
N GLY A 138 8.63 16.86 -29.45
CA GLY A 138 9.25 16.08 -30.52
C GLY A 138 8.34 15.97 -31.75
N ALA A 139 7.08 15.57 -31.56
CA ALA A 139 6.09 15.48 -32.63
C ALA A 139 5.81 16.84 -33.30
N MET A 140 5.83 17.96 -32.55
CA MET A 140 5.76 19.30 -33.13
C MET A 140 6.99 19.66 -33.98
N ALA A 141 8.19 19.27 -33.54
CA ALA A 141 9.43 19.49 -34.30
C ALA A 141 9.42 18.72 -35.62
N GLU A 142 9.08 17.42 -35.62
CA GLU A 142 8.89 16.62 -36.83
C GLU A 142 7.80 17.19 -37.75
N GLY A 143 6.69 17.65 -37.17
CA GLY A 143 5.64 18.35 -37.92
C GLY A 143 6.15 19.59 -38.65
N SER A 144 7.13 20.31 -38.07
CA SER A 144 7.75 21.48 -38.68
C SER A 144 8.72 21.14 -39.82
N THR A 145 9.53 20.08 -39.68
CA THR A 145 10.46 19.65 -40.75
C THR A 145 9.69 19.08 -41.94
N MET A 146 8.61 18.32 -41.68
CA MET A 146 7.69 17.84 -42.72
C MET A 146 6.97 18.98 -43.45
N GLN A 147 6.70 20.10 -42.78
CA GLN A 147 6.21 21.32 -43.45
C GLN A 147 7.28 22.01 -44.30
N ALA A 148 8.55 22.02 -43.87
CA ALA A 148 9.65 22.56 -44.67
C ALA A 148 9.87 21.75 -45.96
N VAL A 149 9.94 20.42 -45.86
CA VAL A 149 10.06 19.51 -47.02
C VAL A 149 8.86 19.65 -47.99
N ARG A 150 7.65 19.90 -47.46
CA ARG A 150 6.47 20.21 -48.30
C ARG A 150 6.57 21.54 -49.03
N ARG A 151 7.27 22.55 -48.49
CA ARG A 151 7.53 23.82 -49.19
C ARG A 151 8.57 23.63 -50.29
N GLU A 152 9.70 22.99 -49.97
CA GLU A 152 10.78 22.72 -50.93
C GLU A 152 10.29 21.91 -52.13
N ARG A 153 9.56 20.80 -51.91
CA ARG A 153 8.97 20.01 -53.01
C ARG A 153 7.98 20.82 -53.86
N ARG A 154 7.28 21.80 -53.28
CA ARG A 154 6.39 22.70 -54.03
C ARG A 154 7.17 23.67 -54.91
N GLU A 155 8.33 24.15 -54.45
CA GLU A 155 9.22 25.01 -55.23
C GLU A 155 9.90 24.23 -56.36
N GLN A 156 10.37 23.00 -56.11
CA GLN A 156 10.87 22.07 -57.13
C GLN A 156 9.81 21.80 -58.23
N LEU A 157 8.55 21.55 -57.86
CA LEU A 157 7.45 21.38 -58.81
C LEU A 157 7.17 22.65 -59.63
N LEU A 158 7.30 23.84 -59.03
CA LEU A 158 7.17 25.12 -59.74
C LEU A 158 8.35 25.37 -60.69
N GLN A 159 9.57 24.96 -60.33
CA GLN A 159 10.73 25.02 -61.22
C GLN A 159 10.57 24.09 -62.42
N LEU A 160 10.25 22.81 -62.20
CA LEU A 160 9.94 21.85 -63.27
C LEU A 160 8.84 22.36 -64.21
N SER A 161 7.81 23.03 -63.67
CA SER A 161 6.76 23.67 -64.49
C SER A 161 7.28 24.84 -65.34
N ARG A 162 8.24 25.63 -64.86
CA ARG A 162 8.90 26.70 -65.64
C ARG A 162 9.86 26.15 -66.70
N GLU A 163 10.51 25.02 -66.43
CA GLU A 163 11.40 24.35 -67.37
C GLU A 163 10.60 23.68 -68.49
N ALA A 164 9.53 22.95 -68.16
CA ALA A 164 8.60 22.40 -69.15
C ALA A 164 7.96 23.48 -70.04
N LYS A 165 7.65 24.66 -69.49
CA LYS A 165 7.19 25.82 -70.30
C LYS A 165 8.26 26.33 -71.25
N ARG A 166 9.50 26.50 -70.79
CA ARG A 166 10.62 26.94 -71.65
C ARG A 166 10.89 25.94 -72.77
N GLY A 167 10.88 24.63 -72.48
CA GLY A 167 11.00 23.59 -73.52
C GLY A 167 9.85 23.59 -74.54
N LEU A 168 8.62 23.91 -74.12
CA LEU A 168 7.49 24.11 -75.04
C LEU A 168 7.63 25.37 -75.90
N GLU A 169 8.13 26.47 -75.33
CA GLU A 169 8.43 27.70 -76.09
C GLU A 169 9.57 27.49 -77.10
N GLU A 170 10.59 26.72 -76.74
CA GLU A 170 11.75 26.39 -77.58
C GLU A 170 11.38 25.44 -78.72
N CYS A 171 10.67 24.34 -78.43
CA CYS A 171 10.04 23.47 -79.43
C CYS A 171 9.10 24.26 -80.37
N GLY A 172 8.37 25.25 -79.85
CA GLY A 172 7.57 26.17 -80.66
C GLY A 172 8.38 26.99 -81.67
N ARG A 173 9.62 27.40 -81.32
CA ARG A 173 10.54 28.10 -82.25
C ARG A 173 11.12 27.15 -83.29
N GLU A 174 11.48 25.93 -82.90
CA GLU A 174 11.92 24.91 -83.86
C GLU A 174 10.81 24.57 -84.86
N LEU A 175 9.56 24.47 -84.40
CA LEU A 175 8.40 24.24 -85.25
C LEU A 175 8.16 25.39 -86.25
N THR A 176 8.40 26.65 -85.87
CA THR A 176 8.31 27.79 -86.81
C THR A 176 9.50 27.88 -87.76
N ALA A 177 10.69 27.42 -87.37
CA ALA A 177 11.82 27.26 -88.29
C ALA A 177 11.56 26.14 -89.32
N LEU A 178 10.97 25.03 -88.90
CA LEU A 178 10.50 23.94 -89.76
C LEU A 178 9.37 24.38 -90.71
N SER A 179 8.41 25.19 -90.24
CA SER A 179 7.36 25.71 -91.12
C SER A 179 7.92 26.75 -92.12
N ALA A 180 8.94 27.52 -91.75
CA ALA A 180 9.65 28.42 -92.66
C ALA A 180 10.39 27.65 -93.78
N THR A 181 11.06 26.52 -93.47
CA THR A 181 11.68 25.67 -94.51
C THR A 181 10.65 24.90 -95.35
N MET A 182 9.48 24.55 -94.79
CA MET A 182 8.33 24.09 -95.60
C MET A 182 7.81 25.19 -96.54
N CYS A 183 7.80 26.45 -96.13
CA CYS A 183 7.40 27.57 -96.99
C CYS A 183 8.42 27.87 -98.09
N SER A 184 9.73 27.77 -97.82
CA SER A 184 10.75 27.95 -98.87
C SER A 184 10.73 26.80 -99.90
N THR A 185 10.53 25.56 -99.47
CA THR A 185 10.37 24.41 -100.38
C THR A 185 9.05 24.46 -101.17
N ARG A 186 7.95 24.96 -100.58
CA ARG A 186 6.72 25.30 -101.32
C ARG A 186 6.95 26.39 -102.37
N LYS A 187 7.74 27.42 -102.07
CA LYS A 187 8.07 28.49 -103.03
C LYS A 187 8.94 27.95 -104.19
N LEU A 188 9.96 27.14 -103.90
CA LEU A 188 10.75 26.43 -104.93
C LEU A 188 9.85 25.55 -105.82
N ARG A 189 8.88 24.84 -105.24
CA ARG A 189 7.89 24.05 -105.99
C ARG A 189 6.98 24.90 -106.88
N ALA A 190 6.69 26.14 -106.50
CA ALA A 190 5.90 27.06 -107.31
C ALA A 190 6.69 27.65 -108.49
N GLU A 191 7.97 27.98 -108.30
CA GLU A 191 8.84 28.48 -109.38
C GLU A 191 9.31 27.38 -110.34
N LEU A 192 9.21 26.11 -109.95
CA LEU A 192 9.46 24.92 -110.80
C LEU A 192 8.19 24.36 -111.49
N GLY A 193 7.05 25.08 -111.47
CA GLY A 193 5.77 24.64 -112.03
C GLY A 193 5.20 25.62 -113.08
N PRO A 194 4.86 25.16 -114.31
CA PRO A 194 4.34 26.04 -115.36
C PRO A 194 2.81 26.23 -115.27
N GLY A 195 2.35 27.47 -115.50
CA GLY A 195 0.92 27.80 -115.70
C GLY A 195 0.15 28.07 -114.40
N GLY A 196 -0.03 29.35 -114.05
CA GLY A 196 -0.65 29.74 -112.79
C GLY A 196 -2.18 29.74 -112.79
N ALA A 197 -2.78 28.95 -111.90
CA ALA A 197 -4.12 29.16 -111.36
C ALA A 197 -4.10 28.83 -109.85
N PHE A 198 -4.46 29.79 -108.99
CA PHE A 198 -4.30 29.66 -107.54
C PHE A 198 -5.63 29.25 -106.88
N LEU A 199 -5.75 27.98 -106.47
CA LEU A 199 -6.83 27.55 -105.56
C LEU A 199 -6.47 27.92 -104.12
N GLY A 200 -7.24 28.85 -103.54
CA GLY A 200 -7.12 29.28 -102.15
C GLY A 200 -8.16 28.64 -101.24
N ASP A 201 -7.80 27.53 -100.58
CA ASP A 201 -8.61 26.93 -99.51
C ASP A 201 -8.62 27.81 -98.24
N CYS A 202 -9.69 27.70 -97.43
CA CYS A 202 -9.81 28.48 -96.19
C CYS A 202 -8.76 28.11 -95.13
N GLU A 203 -8.08 29.12 -94.60
CA GLU A 203 -7.08 29.02 -93.54
C GLU A 203 -7.67 29.47 -92.20
N VAL A 204 -7.40 28.72 -91.12
CA VAL A 204 -7.94 28.98 -89.77
C VAL A 204 -6.84 28.89 -88.72
N SER A 205 -7.00 29.64 -87.61
CA SER A 205 -6.02 29.66 -86.52
C SER A 205 -5.99 28.35 -85.71
N ASP A 206 -4.97 28.21 -84.87
CA ASP A 206 -4.97 27.24 -83.79
C ASP A 206 -6.14 27.44 -82.81
N TRP A 207 -6.43 26.37 -82.06
CA TRP A 207 -7.48 26.30 -81.06
C TRP A 207 -7.05 26.95 -79.74
N VAL A 208 -7.74 28.03 -79.35
CA VAL A 208 -7.67 28.60 -78.00
C VAL A 208 -8.53 27.77 -77.07
N LEU A 209 -7.94 27.26 -75.98
CA LEU A 209 -8.54 26.32 -75.03
C LEU A 209 -8.93 27.01 -73.72
N GLU A 210 -10.21 26.89 -73.32
CA GLU A 210 -10.67 27.34 -71.99
C GLU A 210 -10.24 26.37 -70.87
N PRO A 211 -10.33 26.74 -69.57
CA PRO A 211 -10.14 25.77 -68.48
C PRO A 211 -11.12 24.60 -68.56
N CYS A 212 -10.64 23.37 -68.28
CA CYS A 212 -11.49 22.18 -68.24
C CYS A 212 -12.52 22.27 -67.10
N SER A 213 -13.80 21.98 -67.38
CA SER A 213 -14.90 22.17 -66.42
C SER A 213 -14.88 21.24 -65.18
N LYS A 214 -14.00 20.24 -65.14
CA LYS A 214 -13.73 19.40 -63.96
C LYS A 214 -12.23 19.14 -63.83
N ALA A 215 -11.73 19.03 -62.60
CA ALA A 215 -10.31 18.74 -62.34
C ALA A 215 -9.94 17.24 -62.53
N CYS A 216 -10.90 16.34 -62.31
CA CYS A 216 -10.75 14.88 -62.43
C CYS A 216 -12.14 14.22 -62.48
N GLY A 217 -12.20 12.90 -62.68
CA GLY A 217 -13.41 12.09 -62.58
C GLY A 217 -13.96 11.66 -63.94
N SER A 218 -15.26 11.85 -64.16
CA SER A 218 -16.02 11.32 -65.32
C SER A 218 -15.74 12.02 -66.67
N GLY A 219 -14.55 12.61 -66.83
CA GLY A 219 -14.30 13.66 -67.82
C GLY A 219 -14.99 14.99 -67.45
N GLY A 220 -14.22 16.07 -67.57
CA GLY A 220 -14.73 17.41 -67.79
C GLY A 220 -14.87 17.71 -69.28
N VAL A 221 -15.38 18.90 -69.57
CA VAL A 221 -15.56 19.43 -70.93
C VAL A 221 -14.67 20.66 -71.09
N GLN A 222 -13.99 20.77 -72.22
CA GLN A 222 -13.16 21.91 -72.59
C GLN A 222 -13.68 22.51 -73.88
N ASN A 223 -14.16 23.76 -73.82
CA ASN A 223 -14.46 24.53 -75.02
C ASN A 223 -13.16 24.91 -75.72
N MET A 224 -13.21 24.97 -77.04
CA MET A 224 -12.16 25.53 -77.87
C MET A 224 -12.74 26.41 -78.97
N THR A 225 -12.06 27.53 -79.24
CA THR A 225 -12.44 28.47 -80.31
C THR A 225 -11.22 28.83 -81.15
N ARG A 226 -11.46 29.13 -82.43
CA ARG A 226 -10.47 29.59 -83.40
C ARG A 226 -11.11 30.53 -84.40
N LYS A 227 -10.29 31.27 -85.16
CA LYS A 227 -10.76 32.29 -86.11
C LYS A 227 -10.33 31.94 -87.53
N VAL A 228 -11.06 32.45 -88.52
CA VAL A 228 -10.61 32.42 -89.92
C VAL A 228 -9.42 33.37 -90.05
N VAL A 229 -8.35 32.89 -90.67
CA VAL A 229 -7.13 33.64 -91.00
C VAL A 229 -7.16 34.08 -92.47
N ARG A 230 -7.70 33.22 -93.36
CA ARG A 230 -7.98 33.54 -94.75
C ARG A 230 -9.32 32.92 -95.18
N ALA A 231 -10.22 33.73 -95.72
CA ALA A 231 -11.45 33.23 -96.33
C ALA A 231 -11.15 32.49 -97.64
N PRO A 232 -11.96 31.50 -98.06
CA PRO A 232 -11.77 30.82 -99.33
C PRO A 232 -12.18 31.72 -100.49
N GLU A 233 -11.44 31.64 -101.60
CA GLU A 233 -11.69 32.41 -102.83
C GLU A 233 -12.02 31.46 -103.99
N GLY A 234 -12.95 31.86 -104.87
CA GLY A 234 -13.50 30.99 -105.90
C GLY A 234 -14.25 29.78 -105.31
N ASP A 235 -14.16 28.62 -105.96
CA ASP A 235 -14.69 27.33 -105.46
C ASP A 235 -13.84 26.70 -104.33
N GLY A 236 -13.02 27.50 -103.65
CA GLY A 236 -12.18 27.06 -102.53
C GLY A 236 -12.97 26.46 -101.36
N ARG A 237 -12.37 25.49 -100.66
CA ARG A 237 -13.07 24.69 -99.66
C ARG A 237 -13.51 25.54 -98.46
N ARG A 238 -14.81 25.46 -98.14
CA ARG A 238 -15.43 26.17 -97.00
C ARG A 238 -14.69 25.91 -95.70
N CYS A 239 -14.59 26.96 -94.87
CA CYS A 239 -13.88 26.92 -93.61
C CYS A 239 -14.37 25.81 -92.67
N PRO A 240 -13.47 25.05 -92.03
CA PRO A 240 -13.83 24.07 -91.01
C PRO A 240 -14.34 24.76 -89.73
N ALA A 241 -15.02 24.01 -88.86
CA ALA A 241 -15.68 24.53 -87.66
C ALA A 241 -14.75 25.41 -86.80
N LEU A 242 -15.27 26.57 -86.39
CA LEU A 242 -14.56 27.63 -85.65
C LEU A 242 -14.75 27.55 -84.12
N ALA A 243 -15.79 26.85 -83.67
CA ALA A 243 -15.99 26.44 -82.30
C ALA A 243 -15.98 24.92 -82.22
N GLY A 244 -15.48 24.38 -81.11
CA GLY A 244 -15.36 22.95 -80.88
C GLY A 244 -15.36 22.64 -79.39
N VAL A 245 -15.57 21.38 -79.06
CA VAL A 245 -15.68 20.88 -77.69
C VAL A 245 -14.88 19.59 -77.61
N ARG A 246 -14.03 19.45 -76.58
CA ARG A 246 -13.28 18.21 -76.32
C ARG A 246 -13.43 17.75 -74.87
N ALA A 247 -13.27 16.45 -74.64
CA ALA A 247 -13.16 15.90 -73.30
C ALA A 247 -11.78 16.24 -72.68
N CYS A 248 -11.72 16.26 -71.36
CA CYS A 248 -10.52 16.59 -70.59
C CYS A 248 -10.59 15.98 -69.18
N ASN A 249 -9.44 15.78 -68.53
CA ASN A 249 -9.35 15.31 -67.14
C ASN A 249 -10.15 14.02 -66.82
N GLU A 250 -10.11 13.05 -67.73
CA GLU A 250 -10.77 11.73 -67.63
C GLU A 250 -10.13 10.79 -66.59
N ARG A 251 -9.08 11.23 -65.88
CA ARG A 251 -8.43 10.44 -64.83
C ARG A 251 -9.31 10.43 -63.57
N PRO A 252 -9.57 9.26 -62.95
CA PRO A 252 -10.30 9.20 -61.68
C PRO A 252 -9.64 10.04 -60.58
N CYS A 253 -10.45 10.68 -59.75
CA CYS A 253 -9.98 11.46 -58.61
C CYS A 253 -9.40 10.56 -57.50
N PRO A 254 -8.40 11.03 -56.73
CA PRO A 254 -7.97 10.38 -55.48
C PRO A 254 -9.14 10.17 -54.52
N VAL A 255 -9.15 9.03 -53.83
CA VAL A 255 -10.16 8.68 -52.82
C VAL A 255 -9.43 8.16 -51.59
N ASP A 256 -9.46 8.91 -50.49
CA ASP A 256 -8.77 8.54 -49.25
C ASP A 256 -9.42 7.34 -48.54
N ALA A 257 -8.64 6.60 -47.76
CA ALA A 257 -9.17 5.58 -46.88
C ALA A 257 -10.12 6.19 -45.83
N LEU A 258 -11.23 5.51 -45.55
CA LEU A 258 -12.15 5.87 -44.48
C LEU A 258 -12.17 4.74 -43.46
N VAL A 259 -11.76 5.01 -42.21
CA VAL A 259 -11.84 4.04 -41.10
C VAL A 259 -13.10 4.25 -40.28
N GLY A 260 -13.66 3.16 -39.78
CA GLY A 260 -14.84 3.18 -38.91
C GLY A 260 -14.53 3.61 -37.48
N ARG A 261 -15.58 3.68 -36.66
CA ARG A 261 -15.44 3.82 -35.21
C ARG A 261 -14.76 2.57 -34.63
N TRP A 262 -14.01 2.76 -33.54
CA TRP A 262 -13.50 1.65 -32.73
C TRP A 262 -14.65 0.79 -32.20
N GLY A 263 -14.48 -0.53 -32.27
CA GLY A 263 -15.28 -1.47 -31.50
C GLY A 263 -15.04 -1.36 -29.99
N PRO A 264 -15.80 -2.12 -29.18
CA PRO A 264 -15.51 -2.26 -27.75
C PRO A 264 -14.12 -2.86 -27.52
N TRP A 265 -13.58 -2.64 -26.32
CA TRP A 265 -12.43 -3.41 -25.85
C TRP A 265 -12.81 -4.87 -25.64
N SER A 266 -11.88 -5.78 -25.92
CA SER A 266 -11.97 -7.17 -25.48
C SER A 266 -12.02 -7.26 -23.95
N PRO A 267 -12.42 -8.41 -23.39
CA PRO A 267 -12.00 -8.82 -22.06
C PRO A 267 -10.48 -8.71 -21.89
N CYS A 268 -10.01 -8.57 -20.65
CA CYS A 268 -8.59 -8.66 -20.35
C CYS A 268 -8.13 -10.12 -20.48
N SER A 269 -6.94 -10.35 -21.04
CA SER A 269 -6.37 -11.69 -21.22
C SER A 269 -6.00 -12.42 -19.91
N ARG A 270 -5.98 -11.70 -18.77
CA ARG A 270 -5.90 -12.26 -17.42
C ARG A 270 -6.81 -11.52 -16.45
N ALA A 271 -7.25 -12.19 -15.38
CA ALA A 271 -8.02 -11.57 -14.29
C ALA A 271 -7.14 -10.76 -13.30
N CYS A 272 -5.86 -11.11 -13.20
CA CYS A 272 -4.84 -10.56 -12.31
C CYS A 272 -3.45 -10.83 -12.91
N GLY A 273 -2.38 -10.34 -12.28
CA GLY A 273 -1.00 -10.65 -12.67
C GLY A 273 -0.58 -10.06 -14.03
N GLY A 274 -1.20 -8.94 -14.43
CA GLY A 274 -0.91 -8.24 -15.69
C GLY A 274 -1.46 -8.96 -16.92
N GLY A 275 -2.53 -8.43 -17.49
CA GLY A 275 -3.08 -8.84 -18.79
C GLY A 275 -3.10 -7.70 -19.81
N THR A 276 -3.55 -8.03 -21.01
CA THR A 276 -3.74 -7.11 -22.15
C THR A 276 -5.17 -7.18 -22.65
N LYS A 277 -5.66 -6.09 -23.24
CA LYS A 277 -6.93 -6.03 -23.97
C LYS A 277 -6.76 -5.25 -25.26
N ALA A 278 -7.42 -5.70 -26.31
CA ALA A 278 -7.35 -5.12 -27.64
C ALA A 278 -8.71 -4.55 -28.07
N ARG A 279 -8.70 -3.64 -29.04
CA ARG A 279 -9.89 -3.24 -29.81
C ARG A 279 -9.51 -3.02 -31.26
N THR A 280 -10.48 -3.19 -32.16
CA THR A 280 -10.28 -3.06 -33.61
C THR A 280 -11.26 -2.07 -34.23
N ARG A 281 -10.90 -1.49 -35.37
CA ARG A 281 -11.80 -0.73 -36.26
C ARG A 281 -11.65 -1.22 -37.69
N LYS A 282 -12.77 -1.38 -38.40
CA LYS A 282 -12.78 -1.78 -39.81
C LYS A 282 -12.42 -0.59 -40.71
N VAL A 283 -11.73 -0.85 -41.80
CA VAL A 283 -11.71 0.06 -42.95
C VAL A 283 -13.10 -0.01 -43.61
N LEU A 284 -13.73 1.14 -43.82
CA LEU A 284 -15.04 1.29 -44.47
C LEU A 284 -14.90 1.63 -45.96
N ARG A 285 -13.77 2.21 -46.35
CA ARG A 285 -13.40 2.51 -47.74
C ARG A 285 -11.89 2.39 -47.87
N GLU A 286 -11.43 1.53 -48.77
CA GLU A 286 -10.00 1.43 -49.12
C GLU A 286 -9.55 2.64 -49.96
N PRO A 287 -8.26 3.03 -49.89
CA PRO A 287 -7.74 4.12 -50.69
C PRO A 287 -7.72 3.75 -52.17
N ARG A 288 -8.01 4.72 -53.05
CA ARG A 288 -7.93 4.56 -54.51
C ARG A 288 -7.29 5.78 -55.17
N HIS A 289 -6.69 5.55 -56.34
CA HIS A 289 -6.17 6.59 -57.23
C HIS A 289 -5.19 7.57 -56.53
N GLY A 290 -4.40 7.10 -55.56
CA GLY A 290 -3.41 7.90 -54.83
C GLY A 290 -3.91 8.58 -53.56
N GLY A 291 -5.11 8.24 -53.05
CA GLY A 291 -5.60 8.71 -51.75
C GLY A 291 -4.81 8.16 -50.55
N LEU A 292 -4.97 8.80 -49.39
CA LEU A 292 -4.26 8.49 -48.14
C LEU A 292 -4.60 7.09 -47.58
N PRO A 293 -3.62 6.34 -47.03
CA PRO A 293 -3.83 5.01 -46.46
C PRO A 293 -4.64 5.03 -45.16
N ALA A 294 -5.16 3.86 -44.77
CA ALA A 294 -5.93 3.69 -43.53
C ALA A 294 -5.05 3.90 -42.28
N ALA A 295 -5.56 4.65 -41.29
CA ALA A 295 -4.96 4.76 -39.97
C ALA A 295 -5.18 3.49 -39.12
N GLU A 296 -4.28 3.23 -38.17
CA GLU A 296 -4.20 2.06 -37.26
C GLU A 296 -5.54 1.33 -37.03
N THR A 297 -5.63 0.06 -37.40
CA THR A 297 -6.88 -0.72 -37.30
C THR A 297 -7.02 -1.52 -36.00
N ILE A 298 -5.95 -1.60 -35.19
CA ILE A 298 -5.86 -2.33 -33.92
C ILE A 298 -5.25 -1.39 -32.87
N GLN A 299 -5.70 -1.49 -31.61
CA GLN A 299 -5.09 -0.82 -30.47
C GLN A 299 -5.12 -1.72 -29.23
N GLU A 300 -4.03 -1.77 -28.46
CA GLU A 300 -3.91 -2.58 -27.24
C GLU A 300 -3.64 -1.72 -25.99
N ARG A 301 -4.01 -2.23 -24.81
CA ARG A 301 -3.66 -1.65 -23.50
C ARG A 301 -3.48 -2.73 -22.44
N ILE A 302 -2.61 -2.47 -21.47
CA ILE A 302 -2.49 -3.26 -20.23
C ILE A 302 -3.79 -3.14 -19.40
N CYS A 303 -4.12 -4.19 -18.67
CA CYS A 303 -5.22 -4.27 -17.72
C CYS A 303 -4.89 -5.26 -16.59
N ASN A 304 -5.64 -5.17 -15.49
CA ASN A 304 -5.55 -6.06 -14.33
C ASN A 304 -4.11 -6.25 -13.77
N PRO A 305 -3.40 -5.16 -13.41
CA PRO A 305 -2.01 -5.20 -12.95
C PRO A 305 -1.85 -5.67 -11.50
N GLN A 306 -2.93 -5.76 -10.71
CA GLN A 306 -2.89 -6.26 -9.34
C GLN A 306 -2.31 -7.68 -9.28
N PRO A 307 -1.60 -8.07 -8.21
CA PRO A 307 -1.15 -9.45 -8.01
C PRO A 307 -2.34 -10.41 -8.01
N CYS A 308 -2.08 -11.68 -8.31
CA CYS A 308 -3.07 -12.73 -8.12
C CYS A 308 -3.08 -13.19 -6.67
N ASP A 309 -4.26 -13.59 -6.19
CA ASP A 309 -4.45 -14.11 -4.84
C ASP A 309 -3.77 -15.48 -4.71
N GLN A 310 -2.98 -15.67 -3.66
CA GLN A 310 -2.26 -16.91 -3.39
C GLN A 310 -2.16 -17.14 -1.88
N ASP A 311 -2.74 -18.22 -1.38
CA ASP A 311 -2.60 -18.64 0.02
C ASP A 311 -1.16 -19.05 0.36
N CYS A 312 -0.77 -18.89 1.62
CA CYS A 312 0.58 -19.19 2.08
C CYS A 312 0.87 -20.71 2.12
N THR A 313 2.07 -21.12 1.69
CA THR A 313 2.50 -22.53 1.81
C THR A 313 3.20 -22.76 3.14
N LEU A 314 2.98 -23.93 3.74
CA LEU A 314 3.58 -24.32 5.03
C LEU A 314 4.74 -25.30 4.83
N PHE A 315 5.65 -25.33 5.79
CA PHE A 315 6.59 -26.44 5.96
C PHE A 315 5.87 -27.72 6.44
N PRO A 316 6.51 -28.90 6.36
CA PRO A 316 6.09 -30.09 7.09
C PRO A 316 5.90 -29.82 8.59
N TRP A 317 5.21 -30.72 9.29
CA TRP A 317 5.18 -30.68 10.75
C TRP A 317 6.59 -30.80 11.33
N SER A 318 6.88 -30.03 12.38
CA SER A 318 7.99 -30.33 13.29
C SER A 318 7.81 -31.71 13.94
N ASP A 319 8.88 -32.22 14.52
CA ASP A 319 8.77 -33.25 15.55
C ASP A 319 7.89 -32.79 16.72
N TRP A 320 7.40 -33.75 17.49
CA TRP A 320 6.67 -33.49 18.72
C TRP A 320 7.59 -32.97 19.82
N SER A 321 7.12 -31.97 20.57
CA SER A 321 7.77 -31.55 21.81
C SER A 321 7.82 -32.70 22.84
N ALA A 322 8.68 -32.55 23.84
CA ALA A 322 8.50 -33.25 25.11
C ALA A 322 7.10 -32.97 25.70
N CYS A 323 6.61 -33.87 26.56
CA CYS A 323 5.33 -33.67 27.23
C CYS A 323 5.38 -32.48 28.20
N SER A 324 4.35 -31.65 28.24
CA SER A 324 4.25 -30.47 29.12
C SER A 324 4.24 -30.78 30.62
N LYS A 325 3.99 -32.06 30.97
CA LYS A 325 3.98 -32.59 32.32
C LYS A 325 4.58 -34.00 32.39
N ALA A 326 4.96 -34.45 33.59
CA ALA A 326 5.37 -35.82 33.89
C ALA A 326 4.23 -36.73 34.43
N CYS A 327 3.04 -36.18 34.71
CA CYS A 327 1.81 -36.91 35.10
C CYS A 327 0.62 -35.91 35.18
N ASN A 328 -0.59 -36.39 35.52
CA ASN A 328 -1.83 -35.59 35.57
C ASN A 328 -2.21 -34.95 34.22
N SER A 329 -2.12 -35.72 33.14
CA SER A 329 -2.52 -35.36 31.75
C SER A 329 -1.79 -34.12 31.24
N GLY A 330 -0.55 -34.30 30.79
CA GLY A 330 0.18 -33.30 30.00
C GLY A 330 -0.25 -33.29 28.52
N ARG A 331 0.42 -32.46 27.72
CA ARG A 331 0.27 -32.37 26.27
C ARG A 331 1.62 -32.21 25.60
N ARG A 332 1.77 -32.79 24.41
CA ARG A 332 2.87 -32.51 23.49
C ARG A 332 2.35 -31.73 22.30
N GLU A 333 3.12 -30.77 21.80
CA GLU A 333 2.76 -29.92 20.68
C GLU A 333 3.71 -30.15 19.49
N ARG A 334 3.21 -29.97 18.27
CA ARG A 334 4.02 -29.82 17.05
C ARG A 334 3.49 -28.69 16.18
N ARG A 335 4.36 -28.09 15.36
CA ARG A 335 4.09 -26.81 14.69
C ARG A 335 4.43 -26.85 13.20
N ARG A 336 3.79 -25.96 12.41
CA ARG A 336 4.19 -25.64 11.03
C ARG A 336 4.52 -24.17 10.87
N GLU A 337 5.69 -23.92 10.31
CA GLU A 337 6.13 -22.59 9.92
C GLU A 337 5.68 -22.26 8.50
N VAL A 338 5.62 -20.96 8.18
CA VAL A 338 5.26 -20.48 6.84
C VAL A 338 6.50 -20.59 5.95
N ARG A 339 6.37 -21.29 4.83
CA ARG A 339 7.43 -21.49 3.83
C ARG A 339 7.42 -20.40 2.76
N GLN A 340 6.23 -19.95 2.35
CA GLN A 340 6.02 -18.81 1.46
C GLN A 340 4.81 -18.03 1.97
N PHE A 341 4.93 -16.73 2.13
CA PHE A 341 3.82 -15.87 2.56
C PHE A 341 2.75 -15.74 1.46
N ALA A 342 1.54 -15.34 1.87
CA ALA A 342 0.42 -15.13 0.97
C ALA A 342 0.59 -13.85 0.12
N LEU A 343 -0.11 -13.80 -1.01
CA LEU A 343 -0.17 -12.65 -1.93
C LEU A 343 -1.63 -12.31 -2.25
N GLY A 344 -1.90 -11.03 -2.59
CA GLY A 344 -3.26 -10.54 -2.85
C GLY A 344 -4.14 -10.62 -1.59
N GLU A 345 -5.39 -11.03 -1.77
CA GLU A 345 -6.33 -11.39 -0.69
C GLU A 345 -6.07 -12.80 -0.11
N GLY A 346 -4.95 -13.44 -0.47
CA GLY A 346 -4.58 -14.78 -0.01
C GLY A 346 -4.40 -14.88 1.51
N GLY A 347 -4.85 -16.00 2.06
CA GLY A 347 -4.88 -16.26 3.49
C GLY A 347 -3.62 -16.92 4.06
N CYS A 348 -3.47 -16.82 5.37
CA CYS A 348 -2.51 -17.61 6.12
C CYS A 348 -3.11 -17.99 7.49
N PRO A 349 -3.17 -19.29 7.86
CA PRO A 349 -3.66 -19.69 9.18
C PRO A 349 -2.77 -19.11 10.30
N ALA A 350 -3.40 -18.76 11.43
CA ALA A 350 -2.72 -18.23 12.59
C ALA A 350 -1.73 -19.26 13.21
N ALA A 351 -0.74 -18.79 13.96
CA ALA A 351 0.30 -19.66 14.55
C ALA A 351 -0.22 -20.61 15.67
N ASP A 352 -1.50 -20.50 16.01
CA ASP A 352 -2.25 -21.32 16.95
C ASP A 352 -3.55 -21.91 16.35
N ALA A 353 -3.76 -21.76 15.04
CA ALA A 353 -4.82 -22.44 14.30
C ALA A 353 -4.43 -23.93 14.04
N PRO A 354 -5.40 -24.85 13.95
CA PRO A 354 -5.12 -26.30 13.90
C PRO A 354 -4.31 -26.74 12.67
N GLU A 355 -4.28 -25.94 11.60
CA GLU A 355 -3.47 -26.17 10.40
C GLU A 355 -1.97 -25.97 10.65
N ARG A 356 -1.61 -25.29 11.76
CA ARG A 356 -0.23 -24.92 12.14
C ARG A 356 0.17 -25.30 13.57
N LEU A 357 -0.78 -25.69 14.42
CA LEU A 357 -0.53 -26.15 15.78
C LEU A 357 -1.38 -27.39 16.09
N GLU A 358 -0.72 -28.52 16.32
CA GLU A 358 -1.35 -29.76 16.76
C GLU A 358 -0.89 -30.10 18.18
N ALA A 359 -1.81 -30.55 19.05
CA ALA A 359 -1.52 -30.77 20.47
C ALA A 359 -2.20 -32.04 21.01
N GLN A 360 -1.44 -33.12 21.19
CA GLN A 360 -1.93 -34.43 21.68
C GLN A 360 -1.72 -34.56 23.21
N PRO A 361 -2.62 -35.23 23.96
CA PRO A 361 -2.34 -35.58 25.36
C PRO A 361 -1.16 -36.56 25.51
N CYS A 362 -0.58 -36.58 26.70
CA CYS A 362 0.49 -37.50 27.14
C CYS A 362 0.54 -37.56 28.69
N HIS A 363 1.10 -38.63 29.25
CA HIS A 363 1.22 -38.84 30.70
C HIS A 363 -0.12 -38.64 31.44
N GLU A 364 -1.12 -39.44 31.05
CA GLU A 364 -2.50 -39.35 31.56
C GLU A 364 -2.67 -39.94 32.96
N GLU A 365 -1.71 -40.76 33.41
CA GLU A 365 -1.64 -41.33 34.73
C GLU A 365 -1.57 -40.26 35.84
N ALA A 366 -2.21 -40.56 36.97
CA ALA A 366 -2.24 -39.66 38.12
C ALA A 366 -0.88 -39.57 38.81
N CYS A 367 -0.50 -38.36 39.25
CA CYS A 367 0.69 -38.16 40.07
C CYS A 367 0.51 -38.80 41.45
N THR A 368 1.25 -39.87 41.73
CA THR A 368 1.29 -40.50 43.05
C THR A 368 1.93 -39.57 44.10
N GLU A 369 1.30 -39.42 45.26
CA GLU A 369 1.80 -38.56 46.34
C GLU A 369 2.74 -39.25 47.32
N SER A 370 2.76 -40.59 47.31
CA SER A 370 3.61 -41.44 48.14
C SER A 370 4.30 -42.52 47.28
N PRO A 371 5.63 -42.65 47.30
CA PRO A 371 6.57 -41.69 47.87
C PRO A 371 6.45 -40.31 47.19
N PRO A 372 6.82 -39.21 47.87
CA PRO A 372 6.74 -37.87 47.30
C PRO A 372 7.77 -37.70 46.18
N ARG A 373 7.29 -37.72 44.93
CA ARG A 373 8.13 -37.64 43.71
C ARG A 373 9.11 -36.45 43.74
N ARG A 374 10.34 -36.75 43.35
CA ARG A 374 11.45 -35.80 43.19
C ARG A 374 11.66 -35.43 41.73
N CYS A 375 12.22 -34.24 41.52
CA CYS A 375 12.62 -33.73 40.22
C CYS A 375 14.12 -33.93 40.02
N ASN A 376 14.46 -34.97 39.26
CA ASN A 376 15.83 -35.45 39.01
C ASN A 376 16.38 -35.02 37.63
N SER A 377 15.76 -34.01 37.01
CA SER A 377 16.06 -33.52 35.66
C SER A 377 16.80 -32.17 35.65
N THR A 378 17.56 -31.90 34.60
CA THR A 378 18.18 -30.58 34.37
C THR A 378 17.12 -29.49 34.17
N LEU A 379 17.11 -28.52 35.07
CA LEU A 379 16.18 -27.39 35.09
C LEU A 379 16.81 -26.21 35.83
N ASP A 380 16.80 -25.02 35.23
CA ASP A 380 17.11 -23.77 35.93
C ASP A 380 15.80 -23.04 36.25
N LEU A 381 15.49 -22.90 37.55
CA LEU A 381 14.22 -22.37 38.05
C LEU A 381 14.45 -21.09 38.86
N VAL A 382 13.73 -20.02 38.51
CA VAL A 382 13.62 -18.82 39.36
C VAL A 382 12.22 -18.72 39.96
N LEU A 383 12.16 -18.53 41.28
CA LEU A 383 10.92 -18.27 42.01
C LEU A 383 10.78 -16.76 42.25
N ALA A 384 9.69 -16.17 41.77
CA ALA A 384 9.32 -14.79 42.08
C ALA A 384 8.22 -14.80 43.16
N LEU A 385 8.58 -14.33 44.36
CA LEU A 385 7.71 -14.39 45.54
C LEU A 385 7.12 -13.02 45.87
N ASP A 386 5.80 -12.96 45.90
CA ASP A 386 5.07 -11.77 46.29
C ASP A 386 5.25 -11.45 47.78
N SER A 387 5.66 -10.22 48.08
CA SER A 387 5.86 -9.69 49.43
C SER A 387 5.10 -8.38 49.66
N SER A 388 4.04 -8.15 48.86
CA SER A 388 3.09 -7.04 48.92
C SER A 388 2.35 -6.91 50.26
N GLY A 389 1.63 -5.80 50.44
CA GLY A 389 0.72 -5.59 51.56
C GLY A 389 -0.47 -6.56 51.58
N SER A 390 -1.03 -6.92 50.41
CA SER A 390 -2.15 -7.85 50.27
C SER A 390 -1.84 -9.27 50.77
N ALA A 391 -0.65 -9.79 50.44
CA ALA A 391 -0.21 -11.13 50.85
C ALA A 391 -0.14 -11.30 52.38
N GLY A 392 0.14 -10.24 53.13
CA GLY A 392 0.24 -10.25 54.59
C GLY A 392 1.44 -11.05 55.13
N ALA A 393 1.85 -10.78 56.38
CA ALA A 393 2.96 -11.49 57.03
C ALA A 393 2.80 -13.03 57.02
N GLN A 394 1.58 -13.53 57.25
CA GLN A 394 1.30 -14.96 57.28
C GLN A 394 1.22 -15.59 55.88
N GLY A 395 0.70 -14.87 54.88
CA GLY A 395 0.63 -15.36 53.51
C GLY A 395 2.00 -15.38 52.85
N PHE A 396 2.79 -14.31 53.01
CA PHE A 396 4.19 -14.31 52.58
C PHE A 396 5.00 -15.44 53.24
N ALA A 397 4.85 -15.67 54.55
CA ALA A 397 5.48 -16.81 55.21
C ALA A 397 5.06 -18.16 54.60
N ALA A 398 3.82 -18.31 54.13
CA ALA A 398 3.36 -19.49 53.41
C ALA A 398 3.94 -19.58 51.97
N SER A 399 4.07 -18.46 51.24
CA SER A 399 4.76 -18.42 49.93
C SER A 399 6.24 -18.83 50.05
N ARG A 400 6.96 -18.32 51.05
CA ARG A 400 8.34 -18.77 51.35
C ARG A 400 8.37 -20.25 51.72
N GLY A 401 7.44 -20.72 52.55
CA GLY A 401 7.31 -22.13 52.90
C GLY A 401 7.09 -23.05 51.69
N PHE A 402 6.23 -22.62 50.76
CA PHE A 402 5.99 -23.30 49.48
C PHE A 402 7.23 -23.35 48.60
N ALA A 403 7.96 -22.24 48.47
CA ALA A 403 9.23 -22.18 47.75
C ALA A 403 10.29 -23.15 48.32
N LYS A 404 10.43 -23.20 49.66
CA LYS A 404 11.33 -24.14 50.34
C LYS A 404 10.89 -25.61 50.14
N ALA A 405 9.58 -25.89 50.22
CA ALA A 405 9.03 -27.23 50.01
C ALA A 405 9.19 -27.73 48.56
N LEU A 406 9.09 -26.82 47.58
CA LEU A 406 9.37 -27.10 46.17
C LEU A 406 10.85 -27.45 45.97
N ALA A 407 11.76 -26.60 46.44
CA ALA A 407 13.20 -26.81 46.32
C ALA A 407 13.70 -28.07 47.07
N ALA A 408 13.08 -28.44 48.20
CA ALA A 408 13.42 -29.68 48.93
C ALA A 408 13.05 -30.99 48.17
N ARG A 409 12.20 -30.87 47.13
CA ARG A 409 11.80 -31.95 46.22
C ARG A 409 12.44 -31.82 44.82
N MET A 410 13.26 -30.80 44.60
CA MET A 410 14.12 -30.71 43.42
C MET A 410 15.51 -31.16 43.84
N ASP A 411 16.11 -32.06 43.08
CA ASP A 411 17.45 -32.54 43.36
C ASP A 411 18.44 -31.52 42.79
N LEU A 412 18.63 -30.43 43.55
CA LEU A 412 19.58 -29.38 43.20
C LEU A 412 21.01 -29.93 43.31
N GLY A 413 21.83 -29.67 42.29
CA GLY A 413 23.16 -30.25 42.20
C GLY A 413 23.85 -29.89 40.89
N GLU A 414 25.18 -30.01 40.87
CA GLU A 414 25.92 -29.81 39.63
C GLU A 414 25.59 -30.91 38.61
N GLY A 415 25.19 -30.49 37.41
CA GLY A 415 24.61 -31.37 36.39
C GLY A 415 23.13 -31.72 36.57
N LEU A 416 22.47 -31.32 37.66
CA LEU A 416 21.03 -31.53 37.91
C LEU A 416 20.28 -30.20 37.85
N ALA A 417 19.37 -29.91 38.80
CA ALA A 417 18.62 -28.66 38.84
C ALA A 417 19.38 -27.53 39.58
N ARG A 418 19.02 -26.27 39.28
CA ARG A 418 19.46 -25.08 40.04
C ARG A 418 18.25 -24.19 40.36
N ALA A 419 18.26 -23.56 41.52
CA ALA A 419 17.19 -22.69 42.00
C ALA A 419 17.68 -21.28 42.32
N GLY A 420 16.93 -20.27 41.88
CA GLY A 420 17.13 -18.85 42.18
C GLY A 420 15.84 -18.24 42.72
N ALA A 421 15.94 -17.11 43.42
CA ALA A 421 14.81 -16.46 44.06
C ALA A 421 14.88 -14.94 43.93
N VAL A 422 13.77 -14.34 43.52
CA VAL A 422 13.49 -12.90 43.59
C VAL A 422 12.24 -12.68 44.45
N TYR A 423 12.12 -11.51 45.05
CA TYR A 423 10.95 -11.10 45.80
C TYR A 423 10.57 -9.67 45.43
N PHE A 424 9.29 -9.32 45.53
CA PHE A 424 8.80 -8.03 45.05
C PHE A 424 7.80 -7.38 45.99
N GLY A 425 7.86 -6.05 45.99
CA GLY A 425 6.93 -5.13 46.63
C GLY A 425 6.66 -4.01 45.63
N ASP A 426 6.85 -2.74 46.01
CA ASP A 426 6.95 -1.63 45.05
C ASP A 426 8.05 -1.86 43.99
N ALA A 427 9.12 -2.57 44.38
CA ALA A 427 10.24 -2.93 43.52
C ALA A 427 10.66 -4.39 43.71
N ALA A 428 11.24 -4.97 42.65
CA ALA A 428 11.81 -6.31 42.65
C ALA A 428 13.25 -6.35 43.19
N LYS A 429 13.60 -7.42 43.92
CA LYS A 429 14.90 -7.60 44.57
C LYS A 429 15.38 -9.05 44.44
N GLU A 430 16.68 -9.24 44.19
CA GLU A 430 17.33 -10.55 44.21
C GLU A 430 17.46 -11.03 45.66
N ALA A 431 17.03 -12.27 45.94
CA ALA A 431 17.27 -12.93 47.22
C ALA A 431 18.39 -13.98 47.11
N GLN A 432 18.46 -14.68 45.98
CA GLN A 432 19.45 -15.73 45.69
C GLN A 432 19.60 -15.90 44.17
N ALA A 433 20.82 -15.73 43.66
CA ALA A 433 21.28 -16.17 42.33
C ALA A 433 20.98 -17.66 42.09
N LEU A 434 21.05 -18.15 40.85
CA LEU A 434 20.89 -19.60 40.61
C LEU A 434 21.97 -20.40 41.38
N THR A 435 21.52 -21.26 42.30
CA THR A 435 22.41 -22.13 43.11
C THR A 435 22.01 -23.61 43.00
N ALA A 436 23.01 -24.47 43.11
CA ALA A 436 22.87 -25.92 43.26
C ALA A 436 22.70 -26.36 44.74
N ASP A 437 22.89 -25.46 45.71
CA ASP A 437 22.82 -25.77 47.15
C ASP A 437 21.42 -25.47 47.72
N VAL A 438 20.69 -26.53 48.07
CA VAL A 438 19.37 -26.48 48.73
C VAL A 438 19.43 -25.76 50.08
N GLY A 439 20.50 -25.94 50.87
CA GLY A 439 20.69 -25.34 52.18
C GLY A 439 20.90 -23.83 52.09
N ALA A 440 21.81 -23.38 51.22
CA ALA A 440 22.00 -21.96 50.92
C ALA A 440 20.70 -21.31 50.40
N PHE A 441 20.01 -21.97 49.46
CA PHE A 441 18.74 -21.50 48.91
C PHE A 441 17.65 -21.32 49.98
N GLN A 442 17.48 -22.32 50.85
CA GLN A 442 16.53 -22.27 51.96
C GLN A 442 16.89 -21.21 53.01
N SER A 443 18.18 -21.03 53.30
CA SER A 443 18.67 -20.02 54.25
C SER A 443 18.41 -18.58 53.75
N LYS A 444 18.68 -18.30 52.46
CA LYS A 444 18.33 -17.01 51.85
C LYS A 444 16.83 -16.74 51.87
N LEU A 445 16.00 -17.75 51.57
CA LEU A 445 14.54 -17.63 51.63
C LEU A 445 14.04 -17.24 53.03
N ASP A 446 14.60 -17.80 54.11
CA ASP A 446 14.20 -17.44 55.47
C ASP A 446 14.55 -15.99 55.84
N GLY A 447 15.63 -15.45 55.26
CA GLY A 447 16.09 -14.08 55.45
C GLY A 447 15.33 -12.99 54.69
N ILE A 448 14.42 -13.34 53.77
CA ILE A 448 13.72 -12.32 52.95
C ILE A 448 12.72 -11.53 53.81
N PRO A 449 12.83 -10.18 53.89
CA PRO A 449 11.87 -9.35 54.62
C PRO A 449 10.54 -9.22 53.87
N TRP A 450 9.44 -9.16 54.61
CA TRP A 450 8.14 -8.79 54.06
C TRP A 450 8.10 -7.28 53.76
N GLN A 451 7.84 -6.89 52.51
CA GLN A 451 7.99 -5.49 52.10
C GLN A 451 6.78 -4.60 52.42
N LYS A 452 5.56 -5.16 52.59
CA LYS A 452 4.34 -4.43 53.00
C LYS A 452 3.86 -3.33 52.01
N THR A 453 4.31 -3.43 50.76
CA THR A 453 4.22 -2.40 49.71
C THR A 453 3.36 -2.90 48.53
N GLY A 454 3.39 -2.26 47.37
CA GLY A 454 2.60 -2.68 46.20
C GLY A 454 3.00 -4.03 45.59
N THR A 455 2.34 -4.41 44.49
CA THR A 455 2.53 -5.70 43.80
C THR A 455 3.26 -5.55 42.45
N ASN A 456 4.54 -5.15 42.44
CA ASN A 456 5.33 -5.01 41.20
C ASN A 456 5.90 -6.35 40.68
N SER A 457 5.00 -7.31 40.40
CA SER A 457 5.35 -8.61 39.82
C SER A 457 5.87 -8.53 38.37
N GLY A 458 5.64 -7.41 37.67
CA GLY A 458 6.13 -7.17 36.32
C GLY A 458 7.65 -6.95 36.28
N GLU A 459 8.19 -6.12 37.18
CA GLU A 459 9.63 -5.96 37.35
C GLU A 459 10.27 -7.26 37.88
N ALA A 460 9.58 -7.98 38.77
CA ALA A 460 10.05 -9.27 39.30
C ALA A 460 10.30 -10.30 38.20
N LEU A 461 9.40 -10.34 37.20
CA LEU A 461 9.53 -11.22 36.05
C LEU A 461 10.68 -10.80 35.11
N ALA A 462 10.96 -9.50 35.02
CA ALA A 462 12.13 -8.99 34.28
C ALA A 462 13.45 -9.31 35.00
N LEU A 463 13.51 -9.13 36.33
CA LEU A 463 14.68 -9.46 37.15
C LEU A 463 14.96 -10.97 37.17
N ALA A 464 13.92 -11.80 37.24
CA ALA A 464 14.05 -13.26 37.09
C ALA A 464 14.65 -13.63 35.72
N GLY A 465 14.31 -12.88 34.66
CA GLY A 465 14.96 -12.99 33.36
C GLY A 465 16.45 -12.64 33.37
N GLN A 466 16.84 -11.57 34.08
CA GLN A 466 18.25 -11.19 34.23
C GLN A 466 19.05 -12.27 34.97
N LEU A 467 18.47 -12.96 35.97
CA LEU A 467 19.13 -14.10 36.63
C LEU A 467 19.33 -15.29 35.68
N LEU A 468 18.34 -15.61 34.85
CA LEU A 468 18.44 -16.66 33.84
C LEU A 468 19.41 -16.31 32.70
N GLU A 469 19.53 -15.02 32.36
CA GLU A 469 20.47 -14.47 31.36
C GLU A 469 21.92 -14.39 31.90
N ARG A 470 22.10 -14.20 33.22
CA ARG A 470 23.39 -14.08 33.91
C ARG A 470 23.98 -15.42 34.37
N ASP A 471 23.17 -16.25 35.02
CA ASP A 471 23.62 -17.46 35.75
C ASP A 471 23.11 -18.78 35.12
N GLY A 472 22.20 -18.69 34.14
CA GLY A 472 21.51 -19.83 33.54
C GLY A 472 22.34 -20.60 32.53
N ARG A 473 22.08 -21.91 32.40
CA ARG A 473 22.85 -22.81 31.54
C ARG A 473 22.25 -22.85 30.12
N PRO A 474 23.08 -22.72 29.06
CA PRO A 474 22.60 -22.78 27.68
C PRO A 474 22.07 -24.19 27.35
N GLY A 475 20.93 -24.27 26.68
CA GLY A 475 20.28 -25.54 26.28
C GLY A 475 19.59 -26.32 27.40
N VAL A 476 19.71 -25.90 28.66
CA VAL A 476 18.95 -26.46 29.79
C VAL A 476 17.55 -25.82 29.80
N PRO A 477 16.47 -26.58 30.09
CA PRO A 477 15.15 -26.02 30.32
C PRO A 477 15.17 -24.93 31.41
N GLN A 478 14.62 -23.76 31.10
CA GLN A 478 14.53 -22.63 32.02
C GLN A 478 13.08 -22.29 32.37
N ALA A 479 12.80 -21.99 33.63
CA ALA A 479 11.46 -21.63 34.09
C ALA A 479 11.46 -20.49 35.12
N VAL A 480 10.37 -19.71 35.11
CA VAL A 480 10.05 -18.75 36.18
C VAL A 480 8.66 -19.06 36.72
N VAL A 481 8.54 -19.16 38.05
CA VAL A 481 7.25 -19.32 38.75
C VAL A 481 6.97 -18.07 39.58
N VAL A 482 5.89 -17.37 39.27
CA VAL A 482 5.40 -16.22 40.06
C VAL A 482 4.35 -16.71 41.05
N VAL A 483 4.56 -16.50 42.35
CA VAL A 483 3.61 -16.84 43.43
C VAL A 483 3.01 -15.54 43.96
N THR A 484 1.72 -15.29 43.74
CA THR A 484 1.06 -13.99 43.98
C THR A 484 -0.47 -14.13 44.19
N ASP A 485 -1.07 -13.20 44.94
CA ASP A 485 -2.52 -13.01 45.07
C ASP A 485 -3.03 -11.70 44.44
N GLY A 486 -2.15 -10.71 44.21
CA GLY A 486 -2.46 -9.42 43.58
C GLY A 486 -2.29 -9.37 42.06
N MET A 487 -2.92 -8.39 41.41
CA MET A 487 -2.61 -8.04 40.02
C MET A 487 -1.23 -7.34 39.96
N PRO A 488 -0.48 -7.44 38.84
CA PRO A 488 0.71 -6.62 38.65
C PRO A 488 0.36 -5.14 38.69
N LEU A 489 1.21 -4.34 39.33
CA LEU A 489 1.15 -2.87 39.32
C LEU A 489 0.97 -2.33 37.89
N SER A 490 1.74 -2.85 36.93
CA SER A 490 1.54 -2.63 35.49
C SER A 490 1.38 -3.96 34.75
N SER A 491 0.20 -4.15 34.17
CA SER A 491 -0.11 -5.18 33.18
C SER A 491 0.69 -4.99 31.88
N TYR A 492 1.07 -3.77 31.50
CA TYR A 492 1.95 -3.51 30.35
C TYR A 492 3.38 -4.05 30.57
N ILE A 493 3.99 -3.74 31.72
CA ILE A 493 5.33 -4.23 32.10
C ILE A 493 5.29 -5.76 32.22
N MET A 494 4.31 -6.31 32.95
CA MET A 494 4.10 -7.76 33.07
C MET A 494 3.95 -8.43 31.69
N SER A 495 3.11 -7.88 30.80
CA SER A 495 2.93 -8.41 29.44
C SER A 495 4.23 -8.38 28.62
N THR A 496 5.06 -7.37 28.81
CA THR A 496 6.31 -7.18 28.07
C THR A 496 7.41 -8.10 28.58
N ALA A 497 7.60 -8.20 29.90
CA ALA A 497 8.52 -9.14 30.52
C ALA A 497 8.15 -10.60 30.20
N ALA A 498 6.87 -10.97 30.36
CA ALA A 498 6.37 -12.30 30.02
C ALA A 498 6.55 -12.64 28.54
N ARG A 499 6.35 -11.68 27.63
CA ARG A 499 6.60 -11.88 26.19
C ARG A 499 8.09 -12.10 25.91
N ARG A 500 8.98 -11.28 26.49
CA ARG A 500 10.44 -11.39 26.30
C ARG A 500 10.99 -12.74 26.79
N LEU A 501 10.58 -13.20 27.98
CA LEU A 501 10.94 -14.53 28.50
C LEU A 501 10.49 -15.65 27.55
N LYS A 502 9.23 -15.62 27.13
CA LYS A 502 8.67 -16.67 26.25
C LYS A 502 9.33 -16.68 24.86
N SER A 503 9.84 -15.56 24.35
CA SER A 503 10.64 -15.53 23.11
C SER A 503 12.05 -16.12 23.25
N TYR A 504 12.60 -16.21 24.47
CA TYR A 504 13.85 -16.95 24.74
C TYR A 504 13.61 -18.42 25.13
N GLY A 505 12.37 -18.92 25.01
CA GLY A 505 12.01 -20.30 25.38
C GLY A 505 11.79 -20.51 26.89
N VAL A 506 11.94 -19.48 27.72
CA VAL A 506 11.73 -19.58 29.18
C VAL A 506 10.25 -19.83 29.48
N ARG A 507 9.97 -20.88 30.27
CA ARG A 507 8.60 -21.25 30.66
C ARG A 507 8.13 -20.39 31.84
N VAL A 508 7.11 -19.56 31.62
CA VAL A 508 6.51 -18.70 32.65
C VAL A 508 5.28 -19.39 33.23
N LEU A 509 5.28 -19.63 34.54
CA LEU A 509 4.17 -20.21 35.29
C LEU A 509 3.70 -19.27 36.41
N PHE A 510 2.45 -19.41 36.83
CA PHE A 510 1.88 -18.66 37.95
C PHE A 510 1.22 -19.59 38.98
N VAL A 511 1.41 -19.28 40.25
CA VAL A 511 0.70 -19.87 41.39
C VAL A 511 -0.18 -18.78 42.00
N LEU A 512 -1.45 -18.79 41.63
CA LEU A 512 -2.42 -17.79 42.06
C LEU A 512 -2.98 -18.16 43.42
N VAL A 513 -2.92 -17.25 44.39
CA VAL A 513 -3.45 -17.45 45.74
C VAL A 513 -4.72 -16.61 45.94
N GLY A 514 -5.66 -17.10 46.74
CA GLY A 514 -6.85 -16.34 47.13
C GLY A 514 -7.94 -16.24 46.04
N PRO A 515 -9.01 -15.47 46.29
CA PRO A 515 -10.10 -15.32 45.33
C PRO A 515 -9.75 -14.41 44.14
N GLY A 516 -9.01 -13.31 44.36
CA GLY A 516 -8.90 -12.15 43.45
C GLY A 516 -8.49 -12.47 42.02
N LEU A 517 -7.45 -13.30 41.82
CA LEU A 517 -6.95 -13.62 40.48
C LEU A 517 -7.70 -14.79 39.82
N SER A 518 -8.25 -14.55 38.63
CA SER A 518 -8.79 -15.61 37.77
C SER A 518 -7.71 -16.22 36.87
N LYS A 519 -7.78 -17.53 36.58
CA LYS A 519 -6.89 -18.18 35.59
C LYS A 519 -7.01 -17.57 34.18
N ARG A 520 -8.08 -16.82 33.89
CA ARG A 520 -8.29 -16.13 32.60
C ARG A 520 -7.47 -14.84 32.51
N ALA A 521 -7.42 -14.03 33.57
CA ALA A 521 -6.69 -12.76 33.58
C ALA A 521 -5.18 -12.98 33.36
N VAL A 522 -4.59 -13.91 34.11
CA VAL A 522 -3.15 -14.22 34.09
C VAL A 522 -2.75 -15.13 32.90
N GLY A 523 -3.74 -15.72 32.21
CA GLY A 523 -3.52 -16.72 31.17
C GLY A 523 -2.90 -16.20 29.86
N SER A 524 -2.75 -14.88 29.70
CA SER A 524 -1.99 -14.23 28.62
C SER A 524 -0.49 -14.14 28.93
N TRP A 525 -0.14 -13.94 30.20
CA TRP A 525 1.23 -13.81 30.69
C TRP A 525 1.89 -15.18 30.91
N ALA A 526 1.13 -16.18 31.38
CA ALA A 526 1.61 -17.56 31.45
C ALA A 526 2.07 -18.12 30.08
N SER A 527 2.93 -19.13 30.10
CA SER A 527 3.22 -19.93 28.90
C SER A 527 1.99 -20.73 28.46
N ARG A 528 1.90 -21.00 27.15
CA ARG A 528 0.85 -21.88 26.63
C ARG A 528 1.21 -23.36 26.86
N PRO A 529 0.23 -24.25 27.07
CA PRO A 529 -1.18 -23.97 27.37
C PRO A 529 -1.37 -23.39 28.78
N SER A 530 -2.09 -22.27 28.90
CA SER A 530 -2.21 -21.52 30.16
C SER A 530 -3.03 -22.23 31.24
N LYS A 531 -3.82 -23.25 30.89
CA LYS A 531 -4.51 -24.13 31.86
C LYS A 531 -3.53 -24.92 32.74
N GLU A 532 -2.35 -25.22 32.21
CA GLU A 532 -1.33 -26.08 32.83
C GLU A 532 -0.22 -25.26 33.48
N ASN A 533 0.09 -24.07 32.94
CA ASN A 533 1.07 -23.14 33.51
C ASN A 533 0.46 -22.13 34.52
N VAL A 534 -0.78 -22.34 34.96
CA VAL A 534 -1.42 -21.52 36.01
C VAL A 534 -2.05 -22.44 37.06
N VAL A 535 -1.38 -22.61 38.20
CA VAL A 535 -1.92 -23.27 39.39
C VAL A 535 -2.78 -22.26 40.16
N LYS A 536 -3.86 -22.71 40.82
CA LYS A 536 -4.61 -21.87 41.77
C LYS A 536 -4.76 -22.59 43.11
N ALA A 537 -4.51 -21.84 44.19
CA ALA A 537 -4.73 -22.22 45.58
C ALA A 537 -5.80 -21.28 46.19
N PRO A 538 -6.85 -21.80 46.84
CA PRO A 538 -7.94 -20.95 47.35
C PRO A 538 -7.51 -20.04 48.52
N THR A 539 -6.47 -20.41 49.26
CA THR A 539 -5.91 -19.65 50.39
C THR A 539 -4.41 -19.93 50.52
N TYR A 540 -3.69 -19.06 51.25
CA TYR A 540 -2.29 -19.31 51.62
C TYR A 540 -2.09 -20.60 52.45
N ALA A 541 -3.10 -21.01 53.23
CA ALA A 541 -3.04 -22.29 53.95
C ALA A 541 -2.99 -23.49 52.98
N ALA A 542 -3.64 -23.41 51.82
CA ALA A 542 -3.62 -24.47 50.81
C ALA A 542 -2.25 -24.62 50.11
N LEU A 543 -1.35 -23.62 50.16
CA LEU A 543 0.03 -23.77 49.71
C LEU A 543 0.86 -24.71 50.61
N LYS A 544 0.45 -24.92 51.87
CA LYS A 544 1.10 -25.88 52.78
C LYS A 544 0.74 -27.34 52.45
N ASN A 545 -0.23 -27.56 51.56
CA ASN A 545 -0.64 -28.90 51.14
C ASN A 545 0.30 -29.42 50.04
N GLN A 546 0.86 -30.62 50.26
CA GLN A 546 1.79 -31.29 49.35
C GLN A 546 1.20 -31.49 47.94
N THR A 547 -0.12 -31.64 47.80
CA THR A 547 -0.84 -31.69 46.52
C THR A 547 -0.42 -30.57 45.56
N LYS A 548 -0.27 -29.33 46.05
CA LYS A 548 0.08 -28.16 45.21
C LYS A 548 1.54 -28.10 44.82
N VAL A 549 2.42 -28.64 45.68
CA VAL A 549 3.83 -28.82 45.33
C VAL A 549 3.96 -29.91 44.26
N THR A 550 3.21 -31.02 44.38
CA THR A 550 3.15 -32.09 43.37
C THR A 550 2.55 -31.61 42.03
N GLU A 551 1.44 -30.85 42.04
CA GLU A 551 0.82 -30.25 40.83
C GLU A 551 1.79 -29.36 40.06
N LEU A 552 2.60 -28.56 40.79
CA LEU A 552 3.62 -27.70 40.19
C LEU A 552 4.84 -28.48 39.70
N LEU A 553 5.40 -29.41 40.49
CA LEU A 553 6.54 -30.25 40.09
C LEU A 553 6.23 -31.06 38.82
N ALA A 554 5.06 -31.68 38.78
CA ALA A 554 4.59 -32.41 37.60
C ALA A 554 4.46 -31.53 36.35
N SER A 555 4.31 -30.22 36.52
CA SER A 555 4.25 -29.24 35.43
C SER A 555 5.61 -28.60 35.11
N LEU A 556 6.58 -28.60 36.03
CA LEU A 556 7.92 -28.03 35.84
C LEU A 556 8.91 -29.04 35.25
N CYS A 557 8.90 -30.28 35.74
CA CYS A 557 9.98 -31.22 35.55
C CYS A 557 9.66 -32.26 34.45
N PRO A 558 10.50 -32.38 33.41
CA PRO A 558 10.31 -33.41 32.37
C PRO A 558 10.45 -34.84 32.89
N GLY A 559 11.24 -35.04 33.95
CA GLY A 559 11.38 -36.30 34.67
C GLY A 559 10.94 -36.16 36.13
N LEU A 560 10.32 -37.23 36.65
CA LEU A 560 10.03 -37.40 38.06
C LEU A 560 10.41 -38.82 38.50
N SER A 561 10.95 -38.95 39.71
CA SER A 561 11.30 -40.21 40.39
C SER A 561 10.66 -40.29 41.77
#